data_AF-A0AAD8BV20-F1
#
_entry.id   AF-A0AAD8BV20-F1
#
_cell.length_a   1.000
_cell.length_b   1.000
_cell.length_c   1.000
_cell.angle_alpha   90.00
_cell.angle_beta   90.00
_cell.angle_gamma   90.00
#
_symmetry.space_group_name_H-M   'P 1'
#
loop_
_entity.id
_entity.type
_entity.pdbx_description
1 polymer ?
#
loop_
_entity_poly.entity_id
_entity_poly.type
_entity_poly.pdbx_seq_one_letter_code
_entity_poly.pdbx_strand_id
1 'polypeptide(L)'
;MVFNTEKVSKDVMLPWVKCALMEECISPPGAQDSGCNYFRKPLFKYTGCHKYDMSALNVILGIAFKFDEEPYTNREKLFGNLLDDQLRAENKTRPEYEIRWAMSRQINV
;
A
#
# COMPACT_ATOMS: atom_id res chain seq x y z
N MET A 1 2.77 -20.83 -1.50
CA MET A 1 4.18 -20.35 -1.50
C MET A 1 4.59 -20.08 -2.94
N VAL A 2 5.26 -18.96 -3.20
CA VAL A 2 5.76 -18.59 -4.53
C VAL A 2 7.13 -19.23 -4.75
N PHE A 3 7.26 -20.03 -5.82
CA PHE A 3 8.52 -20.67 -6.19
C PHE A 3 9.22 -19.90 -7.32
N ASN A 4 10.56 -19.92 -7.33
CA ASN A 4 11.33 -19.33 -8.42
C ASN A 4 11.19 -20.17 -9.70
N THR A 5 10.16 -19.85 -10.47
CA THR A 5 9.88 -20.43 -11.79
C THR A 5 10.16 -19.38 -12.86
N GLU A 6 10.34 -19.80 -14.10
CA GLU A 6 10.51 -18.88 -15.22
C GLU A 6 9.33 -17.89 -15.32
N LYS A 7 8.10 -18.37 -15.11
CA LYS A 7 6.88 -17.55 -15.06
C LYS A 7 6.99 -16.48 -13.99
N VAL A 8 7.29 -16.86 -12.74
CA VAL A 8 7.43 -15.91 -11.63
C VAL A 8 8.56 -14.92 -11.89
N SER A 9 9.69 -15.38 -12.43
CA SER A 9 10.82 -14.52 -12.77
C SER A 9 10.45 -13.47 -13.81
N LYS A 10 9.79 -13.87 -14.91
CA LYS A 10 9.45 -12.97 -16.02
C LYS A 10 8.23 -12.10 -15.77
N ASP A 11 7.18 -12.67 -15.18
CA ASP A 11 5.87 -12.02 -15.09
C ASP A 11 5.64 -11.30 -13.75
N VAL A 12 6.42 -11.64 -12.72
CA VAL A 12 6.30 -11.03 -11.38
C VAL A 12 7.57 -10.27 -11.02
N MET A 13 8.71 -10.96 -10.96
CA MET A 13 9.95 -10.38 -10.42
C MET A 13 10.53 -9.31 -11.36
N LEU A 14 10.63 -9.58 -12.66
CA LEU A 14 11.19 -8.63 -13.62
C LEU A 14 10.42 -7.29 -13.66
N PRO A 15 9.08 -7.24 -13.78
CA PRO A 15 8.36 -5.97 -13.76
C PRO A 15 8.44 -5.28 -12.39
N TRP A 16 8.43 -6.02 -11.29
CA TRP A 16 8.55 -5.44 -9.95
C TRP A 16 9.94 -4.82 -9.72
N VAL A 17 11.01 -5.53 -10.07
CA VAL A 17 12.40 -5.03 -9.97
C VAL A 17 12.61 -3.83 -10.88
N LYS A 18 12.08 -3.86 -12.11
CA LYS A 18 12.11 -2.68 -13.00
C LYS A 18 11.46 -1.46 -12.35
N CYS A 19 10.34 -1.65 -11.64
CA CYS A 19 9.72 -0.59 -10.88
C CYS A 19 10.64 -0.16 -9.74
N ALA A 20 11.06 -1.06 -8.85
CA ALA A 20 11.88 -0.73 -7.67
C ALA A 20 13.22 -0.05 -8.00
N LEU A 21 13.76 -0.23 -9.20
CA LEU A 21 14.98 0.45 -9.66
C LEU A 21 14.75 1.89 -10.15
N MET A 22 13.50 2.34 -10.24
CA MET A 22 13.13 3.72 -10.55
C MET A 22 12.82 4.45 -9.23
N GLU A 23 13.47 5.59 -9.00
CA GLU A 23 13.26 6.40 -7.78
C GLU A 23 11.79 6.72 -7.55
N GLU A 24 11.07 7.11 -8.61
CA GLU A 24 9.64 7.43 -8.55
C GLU A 24 8.75 6.23 -8.21
N CYS A 25 9.24 4.99 -8.31
CA CYS A 25 8.49 3.82 -7.89
C CYS A 25 8.66 3.51 -6.40
N ILE A 26 9.75 3.91 -5.77
CA ILE A 26 9.89 3.75 -4.31
C ILE A 26 9.28 4.96 -3.60
N SER A 27 9.63 6.15 -4.09
CA SER A 27 9.24 7.45 -3.51
C SER A 27 8.77 8.41 -4.62
N PRO A 28 7.56 8.21 -5.16
CA PRO A 28 7.02 9.13 -6.16
C PRO A 28 6.90 10.55 -5.59
N PRO A 29 6.88 11.59 -6.43
CA PRO A 29 6.70 12.97 -5.98
C PRO A 29 5.49 13.15 -5.05
N GLY A 30 5.76 13.64 -3.83
CA GLY A 30 4.78 13.80 -2.76
C GLY A 30 4.49 12.53 -1.96
N ALA A 31 5.37 11.53 -2.02
CA ALA A 31 5.47 10.45 -1.04
C ALA A 31 5.88 10.99 0.35
N GLN A 32 5.39 10.34 1.40
CA GLN A 32 5.66 10.69 2.79
C GLN A 32 6.32 9.50 3.50
N ASP A 33 7.44 9.75 4.19
CA ASP A 33 8.17 8.73 4.95
C ASP A 33 7.42 8.27 6.21
N SER A 34 6.48 9.09 6.69
CA SER A 34 5.65 8.79 7.87
C SER A 34 4.17 9.06 7.57
N GLY A 35 3.37 7.99 7.52
CA GLY A 35 1.93 8.08 7.23
C GLY A 35 1.63 8.20 5.73
N CYS A 36 0.33 8.26 5.41
CA CYS A 36 -0.17 8.34 4.05
C CYS A 36 -1.28 9.39 3.94
N ASN A 37 -1.34 10.18 2.89
CA ASN A 37 -2.46 11.08 2.66
C ASN A 37 -3.63 10.38 1.94
N TYR A 38 -4.46 9.66 2.71
CA TYR A 38 -5.66 8.99 2.18
C TYR A 38 -6.74 9.94 1.64
N PHE A 39 -6.62 11.24 1.89
CA PHE A 39 -7.56 12.26 1.42
C PHE A 39 -7.06 13.02 0.19
N ARG A 40 -5.91 12.61 -0.36
CA ARG A 40 -5.39 13.17 -1.60
C ARG A 40 -6.41 12.95 -2.72
N LYS A 41 -6.89 14.05 -3.30
CA LYS A 41 -7.81 14.01 -4.44
C LYS A 41 -7.05 13.95 -5.77
N PRO A 42 -7.61 13.27 -6.79
CA PRO A 42 -8.78 12.39 -6.70
C PRO A 42 -8.46 11.05 -6.01
N LEU A 43 -9.45 10.45 -5.36
CA LEU A 43 -9.30 9.28 -4.47
C LEU A 43 -8.78 8.00 -5.14
N PHE A 44 -8.81 7.93 -6.48
CA PHE A 44 -8.25 6.82 -7.24
C PHE A 44 -6.74 6.96 -7.48
N LYS A 45 -6.13 8.09 -7.09
CA LYS A 45 -4.68 8.27 -7.19
C LYS A 45 -3.96 7.74 -5.96
N TYR A 46 -2.65 7.57 -6.14
CA TYR A 46 -1.75 7.22 -5.06
C TYR A 46 -1.90 8.15 -3.85
N THR A 47 -2.01 7.56 -2.66
CA THR A 47 -2.22 8.27 -1.38
C THR A 47 -0.94 8.90 -0.82
N GLY A 48 0.18 8.87 -1.55
CA GLY A 48 1.41 9.55 -1.12
C GLY A 48 2.11 8.86 0.06
N CYS A 49 1.96 7.55 0.23
CA CYS A 49 2.80 6.78 1.15
C CYS A 49 4.27 6.77 0.66
N HIS A 50 5.18 6.13 1.40
CA HIS A 50 6.42 5.61 0.84
C HIS A 50 6.22 4.15 0.37
N LYS A 51 7.22 3.53 -0.28
CA LYS A 51 7.17 2.12 -0.75
C LYS A 51 6.05 1.85 -1.77
N TYR A 52 5.94 2.70 -2.79
CA TYR A 52 4.97 2.50 -3.87
C TYR A 52 5.19 1.17 -4.63
N ASP A 53 6.42 0.71 -4.70
CA ASP A 53 6.85 -0.59 -5.23
C ASP A 53 6.09 -1.78 -4.63
N MET A 54 5.74 -1.72 -3.34
CA MET A 54 4.92 -2.76 -2.68
C MET A 54 3.47 -2.76 -3.20
N SER A 55 2.93 -1.59 -3.52
CA SER A 55 1.60 -1.48 -4.14
C SER A 55 1.63 -1.98 -5.58
N ALA A 56 2.69 -1.64 -6.32
CA ALA A 56 2.92 -2.15 -7.67
C ALA A 56 3.02 -3.68 -7.70
N LEU A 57 3.72 -4.29 -6.72
CA LEU A 57 3.80 -5.75 -6.59
C LEU A 57 2.41 -6.40 -6.49
N ASN A 58 1.50 -5.81 -5.72
CA ASN A 58 0.14 -6.34 -5.57
C ASN A 58 -0.63 -6.35 -6.90
N VAL A 59 -0.53 -5.26 -7.68
CA VAL A 59 -1.13 -5.16 -9.02
C VAL A 59 -0.50 -6.17 -9.98
N ILE A 60 0.83 -6.31 -9.95
CA ILE A 60 1.57 -7.27 -10.78
C ILE A 60 1.12 -8.70 -10.48
N LEU A 61 0.99 -9.09 -9.21
CA LEU A 61 0.49 -10.40 -8.80
C LEU A 61 -0.94 -10.63 -9.32
N GLY A 62 -1.83 -9.65 -9.17
CA GLY A 62 -3.18 -9.70 -9.74
C GLY A 62 -3.17 -9.97 -11.24
N ILE A 63 -2.32 -9.28 -12.01
CA ILE A 63 -2.22 -9.51 -13.46
C ILE A 63 -1.63 -10.89 -13.77
N ALA A 64 -0.50 -11.26 -13.16
CA ALA A 64 0.23 -12.50 -13.43
C ALA A 64 -0.56 -13.79 -13.08
N PHE A 65 -1.49 -13.67 -12.15
CA PHE A 65 -2.36 -14.75 -11.68
C PHE A 65 -3.84 -14.53 -12.02
N LYS A 66 -4.18 -13.58 -12.91
CA LYS A 66 -5.57 -13.32 -13.33
C LYS A 66 -6.52 -13.06 -12.15
N PHE A 67 -6.04 -12.39 -11.12
CA PHE A 67 -6.73 -12.07 -9.88
C PHE A 67 -7.12 -13.30 -9.05
N ASP A 68 -6.53 -14.46 -9.34
CA ASP A 68 -6.56 -15.62 -8.44
C ASP A 68 -5.44 -15.48 -7.40
N GLU A 69 -5.84 -15.38 -6.13
CA GLU A 69 -4.95 -15.17 -5.00
C GLU A 69 -4.49 -16.47 -4.33
N GLU A 70 -5.11 -17.62 -4.63
CA GLU A 70 -4.75 -18.91 -4.04
C GLU A 70 -3.26 -19.27 -4.20
N PRO A 71 -2.60 -19.01 -5.34
CA PRO A 71 -1.20 -19.41 -5.55
C PRO A 71 -0.17 -18.68 -4.68
N TYR A 72 -0.48 -17.46 -4.23
CA TYR A 72 0.45 -16.59 -3.50
C TYR A 72 -0.04 -16.18 -2.11
N THR A 73 -1.21 -16.64 -1.70
CA THR A 73 -1.65 -16.56 -0.30
C THR A 73 -1.17 -17.78 0.47
N ASN A 74 -1.07 -17.64 1.80
CA ASN A 74 -0.83 -18.76 2.69
C ASN A 74 -1.93 -18.77 3.76
N ARG A 75 -2.46 -19.96 4.06
CA ARG A 75 -3.42 -20.17 5.16
C ARG A 75 -2.71 -20.21 6.50
N GLU A 76 -1.42 -20.54 6.50
CA GLU A 76 -0.59 -20.49 7.69
C GLU A 76 -0.17 -19.05 8.00
N LYS A 77 -0.25 -18.69 9.28
CA LYS A 77 0.17 -17.39 9.78
C LYS A 77 1.69 -17.32 9.80
N LEU A 78 2.27 -16.79 8.72
CA LEU A 78 3.73 -16.67 8.56
C LEU A 78 4.32 -15.41 9.22
N PHE A 79 3.63 -14.28 9.12
CA PHE A 79 4.00 -13.01 9.75
C PHE A 79 2.82 -12.51 10.62
N GLY A 80 2.99 -11.37 11.29
CA GLY A 80 2.01 -10.77 12.21
C GLY A 80 0.54 -10.94 11.80
N ASN A 81 -0.35 -11.04 12.78
CA ASN A 81 -1.77 -11.13 12.54
C ASN A 81 -2.19 -9.86 11.82
N LEU A 82 -2.67 -9.97 10.58
CA LEU A 82 -3.28 -8.86 9.84
C LEU A 82 -4.31 -8.11 10.69
N LEU A 83 -5.02 -8.83 11.57
CA LEU A 83 -5.92 -8.26 12.57
C LEU A 83 -5.19 -7.46 13.64
N ASP A 84 -4.08 -7.94 14.21
CA ASP A 84 -3.30 -7.16 15.19
C ASP A 84 -2.56 -6.02 14.51
N ASP A 85 -2.09 -6.19 13.28
CA ASP A 85 -1.46 -5.14 12.50
C ASP A 85 -2.49 -4.09 12.09
N GLN A 86 -3.74 -4.44 11.79
CA GLN A 86 -4.86 -3.48 11.62
C GLN A 86 -5.27 -2.82 12.94
N LEU A 87 -5.28 -3.55 14.05
CA LEU A 87 -5.58 -3.00 15.38
C LEU A 87 -4.45 -2.09 15.90
N ARG A 88 -3.19 -2.38 15.54
CA ARG A 88 -2.00 -1.57 15.83
C ARG A 88 -1.75 -0.48 14.81
N ALA A 89 -2.31 -0.59 13.60
CA ALA A 89 -2.33 0.48 12.62
C ALA A 89 -3.21 1.59 13.18
N GLU A 90 -2.60 2.45 13.99
CA GLU A 90 -3.17 3.73 14.34
C GLU A 90 -3.56 4.41 13.03
N ASN A 91 -4.83 4.78 12.91
CA ASN A 91 -5.32 5.60 11.83
C ASN A 91 -4.80 7.03 12.05
N LYS A 92 -3.48 7.22 11.88
CA LYS A 92 -2.74 8.47 12.12
C LYS A 92 -3.15 9.59 11.17
N THR A 93 -4.03 9.27 10.24
CA THR A 93 -4.52 10.14 9.19
C THR A 93 -5.96 10.48 9.48
N ARG A 94 -6.22 11.17 10.60
CA ARG A 94 -7.43 11.99 10.64
C ARG A 94 -7.24 13.07 9.58
N PRO A 95 -8.19 13.22 8.65
CA PRO A 95 -8.09 14.31 7.68
C PRO A 95 -8.07 15.64 8.43
N GLU A 96 -7.23 16.59 7.99
CA GLU A 96 -7.17 17.94 8.55
C GLU A 96 -8.55 18.62 8.59
N TYR A 97 -9.47 18.30 7.65
CA TYR A 97 -10.83 18.83 7.68
C TYR A 97 -11.63 18.36 8.90
N GLU A 98 -11.44 17.12 9.38
CA GLU A 98 -12.08 16.63 10.60
C GLU A 98 -11.47 17.24 11.86
N ILE A 99 -10.16 17.48 11.85
CA ILE A 99 -9.48 18.20 12.94
C ILE A 99 -10.05 19.63 13.01
N ARG A 100 -10.15 20.32 11.87
CA ARG A 100 -10.71 21.68 11.79
C ARG A 100 -12.18 21.74 12.22
N TRP A 101 -12.99 20.74 11.85
CA TRP A 101 -14.39 20.64 12.27
C TRP A 101 -14.53 20.36 13.77
N ALA A 102 -13.69 19.48 14.33
CA ALA A 102 -13.65 19.19 15.76
C ALA A 102 -13.22 20.40 16.59
N MET A 103 -12.19 21.13 16.16
CA MET A 103 -11.76 22.38 16.79
C MET A 103 -12.83 23.48 16.71
N SER A 104 -13.56 23.56 15.59
CA SER A 104 -14.65 24.52 15.41
C SER A 104 -15.86 24.22 16.31
N ARG A 105 -16.10 22.95 16.69
CA ARG A 105 -17.12 22.59 17.69
C ARG A 105 -16.72 22.95 19.13
N GLN A 106 -15.42 22.95 19.44
CA GLN A 106 -14.91 23.28 20.78
C GLN A 106 -14.87 24.78 21.09
N ILE A 107 -14.94 25.65 20.07
CA ILE A 107 -14.94 27.11 20.24
C ILE A 107 -16.37 27.67 20.44
N ASN A 108 -17.41 26.86 20.18
CA ASN A 108 -18.82 27.24 20.33
C ASN A 108 -19.48 26.64 21.59
N VAL A 109 -18.74 26.56 22.70
CA VAL A 109 -19.27 26.29 24.06
C VAL A 109 -18.87 27.43 24.97
#